data_AF-A0A9D1U511-F1
#
_entry.id   AF-A0A9D1U511-F1
#
_cell.length_a   1.000
_cell.length_b   1.000
_cell.length_c   1.000
_cell.angle_alpha   90.00
_cell.angle_beta   90.00
_cell.angle_gamma   90.00
#
_symmetry.space_group_name_H-M   'P 1'
#
loop_
_entity.id
_entity.type
_entity.pdbx_description
1 polymer ?
#
loop_
_entity_poly.entity_id
_entity_poly.type
_entity_poly.pdbx_seq_one_letter_code
_entity_poly.pdbx_strand_id
1 'polypeptide(L)'
;MKKLLLGALGLLSLTLAGCSASLTTNKTTYHPTALTAVVKGDAKTKRVTYQIADGTKQTAKVNAGTYFFQVPTATQDQTVKITAGGSHKTVTVKATKQLATYKTFAKQYNQMVIASHLPTKVQKQLQTAQKDQAKTKQKLAALAKSNPTAAAAAVKQQQAAAQQLQAKLATAKKQAKDELLPTNVKDGVQNLTSTKDATVRANVQDGHLMGIAMIVPTKQMKTKSGQKSFGTTFALLGSTLKANPKYVIKQFEKVLKDAKSNSSSTKTKTIHSHGIRFNTGFSTDHLYIYMTK
;
A
#
# COMPACT_ATOMS: atom_id res chain seq x y z
N MET A 1 -59.23 12.59 -63.94
CA MET A 1 -58.55 13.83 -64.37
C MET A 1 -57.95 14.52 -63.15
N LYS A 2 -56.68 14.96 -63.25
CA LYS A 2 -56.00 16.14 -62.64
C LYS A 2 -56.47 16.62 -61.25
N LYS A 3 -55.65 17.02 -60.27
CA LYS A 3 -54.20 17.21 -60.00
C LYS A 3 -54.16 17.86 -58.58
N LEU A 4 -53.13 17.57 -57.76
CA LEU A 4 -52.32 18.50 -56.92
C LEU A 4 -53.06 19.49 -55.96
N LEU A 5 -52.71 19.78 -54.69
CA LEU A 5 -51.42 19.93 -54.00
C LEU A 5 -51.69 20.42 -52.54
N LEU A 6 -50.69 20.20 -51.66
CA LEU A 6 -50.25 21.05 -50.51
C LEU A 6 -51.04 21.07 -49.18
N GLY A 7 -50.31 20.72 -48.10
CA GLY A 7 -50.71 21.11 -46.74
C GLY A 7 -49.99 20.38 -45.59
N ALA A 8 -48.67 20.15 -45.66
CA ALA A 8 -47.88 19.66 -44.53
C ALA A 8 -47.37 20.84 -43.69
N LEU A 9 -47.72 20.87 -42.40
CA LEU A 9 -47.06 21.59 -41.30
C LEU A 9 -47.55 20.87 -40.02
N GLY A 10 -46.78 20.00 -39.36
CA GLY A 10 -45.36 20.13 -39.06
C GLY A 10 -45.14 20.92 -37.77
N LEU A 11 -45.93 20.66 -36.70
CA LEU A 11 -45.57 21.08 -35.35
C LEU A 11 -44.45 20.17 -34.84
N LEU A 12 -43.23 20.42 -35.33
CA LEU A 12 -42.01 19.94 -34.68
C LEU A 12 -41.98 20.53 -33.28
N SER A 13 -42.27 19.70 -32.28
CA SER A 13 -41.84 19.94 -30.91
C SER A 13 -40.31 20.02 -30.91
N LEU A 14 -39.78 21.25 -30.97
CA LEU A 14 -38.42 21.56 -30.57
C LEU A 14 -38.28 21.20 -29.09
N THR A 15 -38.06 19.93 -28.78
CA THR A 15 -37.38 19.56 -27.55
C THR A 15 -36.01 20.21 -27.68
N LEU A 16 -35.88 21.38 -27.06
CA LEU A 16 -34.63 22.05 -26.88
C LEU A 16 -33.70 20.99 -26.28
N ALA A 17 -32.79 20.46 -27.11
CA ALA A 17 -31.65 19.70 -26.65
C ALA A 17 -30.80 20.70 -25.87
N GLY A 18 -31.21 20.96 -24.63
CA GLY A 18 -30.55 21.88 -23.72
C GLY A 18 -29.10 21.47 -23.67
N CYS A 19 -28.23 22.43 -23.99
CA CYS A 19 -26.78 22.31 -24.07
C CYS A 19 -26.26 21.16 -23.21
N SER A 20 -25.76 20.12 -23.87
CA SER A 20 -25.23 18.92 -23.23
C SER A 20 -24.33 19.31 -22.07
N ALA A 21 -24.78 19.01 -20.84
CA ALA A 21 -23.95 19.11 -19.66
C ALA A 21 -22.81 18.10 -19.85
N SER A 22 -21.68 18.58 -20.37
CA SER A 22 -20.59 17.72 -20.85
C SER A 22 -19.85 17.14 -19.64
N LEU A 23 -20.29 15.97 -19.19
CA LEU A 23 -19.56 15.11 -18.26
C LEU A 23 -18.78 14.08 -19.07
N THR A 24 -17.45 14.14 -19.00
CA THR A 24 -16.55 13.21 -19.68
C THR A 24 -15.70 12.43 -18.67
N THR A 25 -15.08 11.36 -19.16
CA THR A 25 -13.98 10.67 -18.48
C THR A 25 -12.91 10.38 -19.52
N ASN A 26 -11.63 10.51 -19.16
CA ASN A 26 -10.53 10.29 -20.11
C ASN A 26 -10.45 8.83 -20.58
N LYS A 27 -11.02 7.91 -19.79
CA LYS A 27 -11.11 6.47 -20.09
C LYS A 27 -12.43 5.92 -19.60
N THR A 28 -12.84 4.79 -20.15
CA THR A 28 -13.94 3.97 -19.63
C THR A 28 -13.45 2.92 -18.63
N THR A 29 -12.18 2.51 -18.75
CA THR A 29 -11.52 1.54 -17.89
C THR A 29 -10.23 2.12 -17.33
N TYR A 30 -10.05 2.01 -16.02
CA TYR A 30 -8.87 2.47 -15.30
C TYR A 30 -8.17 1.29 -14.63
N HIS A 31 -6.85 1.22 -14.80
CA HIS A 31 -6.00 0.27 -14.08
C HIS A 31 -5.28 1.00 -12.97
N PRO A 32 -5.35 0.51 -11.73
CA PRO A 32 -4.54 1.09 -10.67
C PRO A 32 -3.05 0.95 -10.93
N THR A 33 -2.30 1.99 -10.58
CA THR A 33 -0.83 2.03 -10.75
C THR A 33 -0.07 2.09 -9.42
N ALA A 34 -0.79 2.31 -8.31
CA ALA A 34 -0.26 2.42 -6.95
C ALA A 34 -1.34 1.96 -5.95
N LEU A 35 -1.60 2.74 -4.89
CA LEU A 35 -2.64 2.45 -3.91
C LEU A 35 -4.07 2.71 -4.41
N THR A 36 -4.20 3.49 -5.49
CA THR A 36 -5.48 3.91 -6.07
C THR A 36 -5.42 3.94 -7.60
N ALA A 37 -6.58 3.93 -8.24
CA ALA A 37 -6.74 4.40 -9.60
C ALA A 37 -7.20 5.88 -9.57
N VAL A 38 -6.61 6.71 -10.43
CA VAL A 38 -7.00 8.11 -10.56
C VAL A 38 -7.98 8.25 -11.72
N VAL A 39 -9.25 8.47 -11.39
CA VAL A 39 -10.29 8.79 -12.38
C VAL A 39 -10.23 10.29 -12.66
N LYS A 40 -10.25 10.65 -13.95
CA LYS A 40 -10.15 12.04 -14.42
C LYS A 40 -11.11 12.28 -15.58
N GLY A 41 -11.63 13.50 -15.67
CA GLY A 41 -12.47 13.97 -16.77
C GLY A 41 -12.82 15.44 -16.64
N ASP A 42 -13.76 15.87 -17.48
CA ASP A 42 -14.23 17.26 -17.56
C ASP A 42 -15.71 17.36 -17.15
N ALA A 43 -16.07 18.49 -16.55
CA ALA A 43 -17.44 18.81 -16.18
C ALA A 43 -17.67 20.33 -16.19
N LYS A 44 -18.86 20.76 -16.61
CA LYS A 44 -19.29 22.18 -16.59
C LYS A 44 -19.98 22.60 -15.28
N THR A 45 -19.84 21.80 -14.22
CA THR A 45 -20.41 22.07 -12.88
C THR A 45 -19.30 22.42 -11.88
N LYS A 46 -19.65 22.91 -10.69
CA LYS A 46 -18.66 23.18 -9.63
C LYS A 46 -18.15 21.90 -8.93
N ARG A 47 -18.93 20.81 -9.00
CA ARG A 47 -18.63 19.52 -8.36
C ARG A 47 -19.17 18.37 -9.20
N VAL A 48 -18.51 17.23 -9.10
CA VAL A 48 -19.05 15.93 -9.52
C VAL A 48 -19.38 15.10 -8.27
N THR A 49 -20.45 14.32 -8.34
CA THR A 49 -20.76 13.28 -7.37
C THR A 49 -20.30 11.95 -7.93
N TYR A 50 -19.67 11.10 -7.13
CA TYR A 50 -19.30 9.75 -7.54
C TYR A 50 -19.65 8.72 -6.47
N GLN A 51 -19.87 7.49 -6.91
CA GLN A 51 -20.15 6.34 -6.06
C GLN A 51 -19.29 5.18 -6.54
N ILE A 52 -18.55 4.54 -5.62
CA ILE A 52 -17.72 3.36 -5.90
C ILE A 52 -18.53 2.14 -5.47
N ALA A 53 -18.80 1.23 -6.40
CA ALA A 53 -19.71 0.10 -6.22
C ALA A 53 -21.04 0.58 -5.58
N ASP A 54 -21.50 -0.11 -4.54
CA ASP A 54 -22.69 0.24 -3.76
C ASP A 54 -22.37 1.07 -2.51
N GLY A 55 -21.17 1.64 -2.45
CA GLY A 55 -20.72 2.49 -1.34
C GLY A 55 -21.46 3.83 -1.27
N THR A 56 -21.09 4.66 -0.30
CA THR A 56 -21.68 5.99 -0.13
C THR A 56 -21.30 6.94 -1.26
N LYS A 57 -22.21 7.83 -1.67
CA LYS A 57 -21.91 8.92 -2.60
C LYS A 57 -20.88 9.88 -1.99
N GLN A 58 -19.88 10.24 -2.78
CA GLN A 58 -18.83 11.20 -2.45
C GLN A 58 -18.81 12.32 -3.49
N THR A 59 -18.08 13.40 -3.22
CA THR A 59 -17.99 14.52 -4.16
C THR A 59 -16.56 14.98 -4.39
N ALA A 60 -16.26 15.34 -5.63
CA ALA A 60 -15.00 15.96 -6.01
C ALA A 60 -15.24 17.37 -6.58
N LYS A 61 -14.35 18.30 -6.26
CA LYS A 61 -14.39 19.66 -6.82
C LYS A 61 -13.98 19.62 -8.29
N VAL A 62 -14.62 20.46 -9.09
CA VAL A 62 -14.20 20.75 -10.46
C VAL A 62 -13.38 22.03 -10.43
N ASN A 63 -12.15 21.96 -10.90
CA ASN A 63 -11.24 23.10 -10.99
C ASN A 63 -10.87 23.32 -12.45
N ALA A 64 -11.07 24.54 -12.95
CA ALA A 64 -10.82 24.90 -14.35
C ALA A 64 -11.48 23.92 -15.35
N GLY A 65 -12.73 23.51 -15.07
CA GLY A 65 -13.48 22.58 -15.92
C GLY A 65 -13.09 21.11 -15.79
N THR A 66 -12.05 20.78 -15.03
CA THR A 66 -11.56 19.40 -14.85
C THR A 66 -11.83 18.88 -13.45
N TYR A 67 -12.01 17.56 -13.31
CA TYR A 67 -12.09 16.90 -12.01
C TYR A 67 -11.20 15.66 -11.98
N PHE A 68 -10.81 15.28 -10.77
CA PHE A 68 -10.25 13.97 -10.50
C PHE A 68 -10.63 13.49 -9.10
N PHE A 69 -10.65 12.18 -8.92
CA PHE A 69 -10.75 11.55 -7.62
C PHE A 69 -10.02 10.21 -7.64
N GLN A 70 -9.75 9.66 -6.46
CA GLN A 70 -9.02 8.42 -6.30
C GLN A 70 -9.95 7.31 -5.86
N VAL A 71 -9.86 6.18 -6.54
CA VAL A 71 -10.60 4.96 -6.21
C VAL A 71 -9.61 3.97 -5.62
N PRO A 72 -9.75 3.56 -4.35
CA PRO A 72 -8.89 2.54 -3.74
C PRO A 72 -8.82 1.27 -4.60
N THR A 73 -7.66 0.64 -4.67
CA THR A 73 -7.54 -0.68 -5.30
C THR A 73 -8.30 -1.74 -4.54
N ALA A 74 -8.91 -2.69 -5.25
CA ALA A 74 -9.61 -3.83 -4.67
C ALA A 74 -9.26 -5.12 -5.42
N THR A 75 -9.67 -6.26 -4.85
CA THR A 75 -9.52 -7.60 -5.46
C THR A 75 -10.60 -7.89 -6.50
N GLN A 76 -11.58 -7.00 -6.65
CA GLN A 76 -12.67 -7.10 -7.61
C GLN A 76 -12.72 -5.85 -8.49
N ASP A 77 -13.30 -5.99 -9.68
CA ASP A 77 -13.58 -4.86 -10.56
C ASP A 77 -14.61 -3.95 -9.87
N GLN A 78 -14.33 -2.66 -9.80
CA GLN A 78 -15.21 -1.69 -9.16
C GLN A 78 -15.88 -0.83 -10.22
N THR A 79 -17.21 -0.84 -10.21
CA THR A 79 -18.00 0.10 -11.01
C THR A 79 -18.04 1.44 -10.32
N VAL A 80 -17.77 2.53 -11.04
CA VAL A 80 -17.81 3.88 -10.51
C VAL A 80 -18.84 4.69 -11.28
N LYS A 81 -19.92 5.07 -10.59
CA LYS A 81 -20.99 5.91 -11.14
C LYS A 81 -20.66 7.36 -10.84
N ILE A 82 -20.67 8.22 -11.85
CA ILE A 82 -20.32 9.64 -11.78
C ILE A 82 -21.52 10.45 -12.26
N THR A 83 -21.83 11.55 -11.58
CA THR A 83 -22.97 12.41 -11.90
C THR A 83 -22.60 13.88 -11.76
N ALA A 84 -22.99 14.70 -12.73
CA ALA A 84 -22.77 16.13 -12.74
C ALA A 84 -23.89 16.85 -13.51
N GLY A 85 -24.66 17.72 -12.86
CA GLY A 85 -25.65 18.58 -13.52
C GLY A 85 -26.71 17.82 -14.33
N GLY A 86 -27.13 16.63 -13.85
CA GLY A 86 -28.08 15.75 -14.54
C GLY A 86 -27.44 14.73 -15.51
N SER A 87 -26.17 14.92 -15.89
CA SER A 87 -25.44 13.95 -16.72
C SER A 87 -24.84 12.82 -15.88
N HIS A 88 -24.81 11.61 -16.45
CA HIS A 88 -24.26 10.41 -15.83
C HIS A 88 -23.15 9.78 -16.67
N LYS A 89 -22.14 9.22 -16.01
CA LYS A 89 -21.10 8.37 -16.61
C LYS A 89 -20.77 7.21 -15.68
N THR A 90 -20.41 6.08 -16.28
CA THR A 90 -19.96 4.91 -15.55
C THR A 90 -18.61 4.48 -16.08
N VAL A 91 -17.67 4.21 -15.18
CA VAL A 91 -16.35 3.68 -15.52
C VAL A 91 -16.03 2.47 -14.65
N THR A 92 -15.10 1.64 -15.10
CA THR A 92 -14.64 0.46 -14.37
C THR A 92 -13.20 0.65 -13.90
N VAL A 93 -12.95 0.43 -12.62
CA VAL A 93 -11.60 0.30 -12.05
C VAL A 93 -11.28 -1.17 -11.91
N LYS A 94 -10.24 -1.65 -12.60
CA LYS A 94 -9.92 -3.07 -12.66
C LYS A 94 -9.34 -3.60 -11.35
N ALA A 95 -9.69 -4.85 -11.05
CA ALA A 95 -9.17 -5.63 -9.94
C ALA A 95 -7.64 -5.71 -9.96
N THR A 96 -7.06 -5.83 -8.78
CA THR A 96 -5.63 -6.08 -8.60
C THR A 96 -5.41 -7.22 -7.62
N LYS A 97 -4.29 -7.93 -7.75
CA LYS A 97 -3.91 -8.96 -6.79
C LYS A 97 -3.52 -8.28 -5.46
N GLN A 98 -4.00 -8.81 -4.36
CA GLN A 98 -3.56 -8.40 -3.02
C GLN A 98 -2.08 -8.76 -2.78
N LEU A 99 -1.41 -8.00 -1.93
CA LEU A 99 -0.07 -8.31 -1.41
C LEU A 99 -0.12 -9.50 -0.45
N ALA A 100 -1.03 -9.44 0.53
CA ALA A 100 -1.20 -10.41 1.61
C ALA A 100 -2.51 -10.14 2.38
N THR A 101 -2.90 -11.03 3.29
CA THR A 101 -3.86 -10.69 4.35
C THR A 101 -3.23 -9.68 5.31
N TYR A 102 -3.93 -8.58 5.60
CA TYR A 102 -3.41 -7.48 6.41
C TYR A 102 -2.98 -7.95 7.81
N LYS A 103 -3.82 -8.73 8.48
CA LYS A 103 -3.56 -9.22 9.85
C LYS A 103 -2.27 -10.03 9.94
N THR A 104 -2.02 -10.90 8.96
CA THR A 104 -0.80 -11.71 8.88
C THR A 104 0.42 -10.83 8.59
N PHE A 105 0.28 -9.90 7.64
CA PHE A 105 1.34 -8.94 7.32
C PHE A 105 1.73 -8.08 8.54
N ALA A 106 0.75 -7.44 9.18
CA ALA A 106 0.97 -6.57 10.34
C ALA A 106 1.60 -7.34 11.51
N LYS A 107 1.14 -8.57 11.79
CA LYS A 107 1.74 -9.43 12.81
C LYS A 107 3.22 -9.70 12.51
N GLN A 108 3.55 -10.13 11.30
CA GLN A 108 4.93 -10.45 10.92
C GLN A 108 5.82 -9.19 10.91
N TYR A 109 5.35 -8.10 10.32
CA TYR A 109 6.07 -6.82 10.31
C TYR A 109 6.35 -6.34 11.73
N ASN A 110 5.33 -6.30 12.60
CA ASN A 110 5.49 -5.84 13.99
C ASN A 110 6.47 -6.72 14.77
N GLN A 111 6.47 -8.04 14.56
CA GLN A 111 7.46 -8.93 15.17
C GLN A 111 8.88 -8.60 14.73
N MET A 112 9.08 -8.31 13.43
CA MET A 112 10.40 -7.93 12.91
C MET A 112 10.84 -6.55 13.40
N VAL A 113 9.92 -5.58 13.47
CA VAL A 113 10.18 -4.25 14.05
C VAL A 113 10.61 -4.39 15.51
N ILE A 114 9.84 -5.09 16.35
CA ILE A 114 10.19 -5.32 17.76
C ILE A 114 11.57 -5.99 17.88
N ALA A 115 11.84 -7.01 17.08
CA ALA A 115 13.14 -7.69 17.09
C ALA A 115 14.28 -6.75 16.68
N SER A 116 14.05 -5.79 15.79
CA SER A 116 15.07 -4.83 15.34
C SER A 116 15.52 -3.85 16.43
N HIS A 117 14.70 -3.64 17.46
CA HIS A 117 14.99 -2.83 18.64
C HIS A 117 15.73 -3.60 19.75
N LEU A 118 15.88 -4.93 19.63
CA LEU A 118 16.69 -5.70 20.57
C LEU A 118 18.19 -5.40 20.40
N PRO A 119 19.01 -5.53 21.45
CA PRO A 119 20.47 -5.47 21.30
C PRO A 119 20.98 -6.54 20.32
N THR A 120 22.00 -6.23 19.51
CA THR A 120 22.54 -7.13 18.47
C THR A 120 22.87 -8.54 18.97
N LYS A 121 23.41 -8.66 20.19
CA LYS A 121 23.69 -9.97 20.82
C LYS A 121 22.41 -10.79 20.99
N VAL A 122 21.32 -10.16 21.43
CA VAL A 122 20.02 -10.79 21.64
C VAL A 122 19.34 -11.11 20.31
N GLN A 123 19.48 -10.24 19.30
CA GLN A 123 19.00 -10.53 17.94
C GLN A 123 19.64 -11.80 17.38
N LYS A 124 20.97 -11.95 17.52
CA LYS A 124 21.69 -13.16 17.09
C LYS A 124 21.23 -14.39 17.86
N GLN A 125 21.07 -14.29 19.18
CA GLN A 125 20.54 -15.37 20.01
C GLN A 125 19.13 -15.80 19.56
N LEU A 126 18.25 -14.85 19.28
CA LEU A 126 16.89 -15.12 18.79
C LEU A 126 16.92 -15.83 17.42
N GLN A 127 17.75 -15.38 16.49
CA GLN A 127 17.91 -16.04 15.19
C GLN A 127 18.43 -17.47 15.31
N THR A 128 19.45 -17.70 16.13
CA THR A 128 19.97 -19.05 16.38
C THR A 128 18.91 -19.94 17.03
N ALA A 129 18.23 -19.43 18.06
CA ALA A 129 17.17 -20.17 18.75
C ALA A 129 16.01 -20.57 17.81
N GLN A 130 15.64 -19.71 16.86
CA GLN A 130 14.63 -20.02 15.84
C GLN A 130 15.11 -21.10 14.86
N LYS A 131 16.36 -21.02 14.39
CA LYS A 131 16.93 -22.02 13.47
C LYS A 131 17.07 -23.40 14.13
N ASP A 132 17.44 -23.42 15.40
CA ASP A 132 17.74 -24.65 16.12
C ASP A 132 16.54 -25.20 16.91
N GLN A 133 15.38 -24.54 16.88
CA GLN A 133 14.22 -24.90 17.69
C GLN A 133 13.84 -26.39 17.58
N ALA A 134 13.82 -26.93 16.36
CA ALA A 134 13.50 -28.33 16.10
C ALA A 134 14.56 -29.28 16.67
N LYS A 135 15.85 -28.97 16.48
CA LYS A 135 16.98 -29.76 17.01
C LYS A 135 17.00 -29.73 18.53
N THR A 136 16.77 -28.56 19.13
CA THR A 136 16.68 -28.39 20.58
C THR A 136 15.53 -29.21 21.16
N LYS A 137 14.35 -29.22 20.52
CA LYS A 137 13.21 -30.04 20.95
C LYS A 137 13.55 -31.54 20.93
N GLN A 138 14.22 -32.01 19.87
CA GLN A 138 14.65 -33.41 19.76
C GLN A 138 15.68 -33.78 20.84
N LYS A 139 16.70 -32.93 21.06
CA LYS A 139 17.70 -33.14 22.11
C LYS A 139 17.09 -33.19 23.51
N LEU A 140 16.13 -32.30 23.81
CA LEU A 140 15.44 -32.28 25.09
C LEU A 140 14.61 -33.56 25.30
N ALA A 141 13.92 -34.03 24.25
CA ALA A 141 13.14 -35.27 24.30
C ALA A 141 14.03 -36.52 24.48
N ALA A 142 15.21 -36.55 23.84
CA ALA A 142 16.18 -37.63 24.05
C ALA A 142 16.75 -37.60 25.47
N LEU A 143 17.12 -36.42 25.98
CA LEU A 143 17.62 -36.25 27.35
C LEU A 143 16.59 -36.64 28.40
N ALA A 144 15.30 -36.36 28.17
CA ALA A 144 14.24 -36.76 29.07
C ALA A 144 14.10 -38.30 29.21
N LYS A 145 14.49 -39.06 28.18
CA LYS A 145 14.47 -40.52 28.20
C LYS A 145 15.68 -41.12 28.91
N SER A 146 16.85 -40.49 28.81
CA SER A 146 18.10 -41.02 29.38
C SER A 146 18.41 -40.47 30.78
N ASN A 147 18.01 -39.23 31.08
CA ASN A 147 18.23 -38.58 32.36
C ASN A 147 17.12 -37.54 32.64
N PRO A 148 16.01 -37.96 33.27
CA PRO A 148 14.85 -37.10 33.53
C PRO A 148 15.20 -35.88 34.38
N THR A 149 16.09 -36.02 35.35
CA THR A 149 16.50 -34.96 36.28
C THR A 149 17.30 -33.87 35.56
N ALA A 150 18.24 -34.25 34.70
CA ALA A 150 18.99 -33.32 33.86
C ALA A 150 18.09 -32.62 32.83
N ALA A 151 17.11 -33.34 32.27
CA ALA A 151 16.12 -32.75 31.38
C ALA A 151 15.25 -31.69 32.10
N ALA A 152 14.82 -31.97 33.33
CA ALA A 152 14.07 -31.01 34.14
C ALA A 152 14.89 -29.74 34.45
N ALA A 153 16.18 -29.88 34.76
CA ALA A 153 17.08 -28.74 34.95
C ALA A 153 17.25 -27.90 33.67
N ALA A 154 17.42 -28.56 32.51
CA ALA A 154 17.52 -27.88 31.22
C ALA A 154 16.22 -27.12 30.86
N VAL A 155 15.05 -27.70 31.16
CA VAL A 155 13.75 -27.02 30.98
C VAL A 155 13.66 -25.77 31.87
N LYS A 156 14.05 -25.86 33.15
CA LYS A 156 14.05 -24.70 34.06
C LYS A 156 14.97 -23.59 33.56
N GLN A 157 16.17 -23.94 33.07
CA GLN A 157 17.09 -22.96 32.49
C GLN A 157 16.53 -22.30 31.22
N GLN A 158 15.87 -23.08 30.36
CA GLN A 158 15.21 -22.57 29.16
C GLN A 158 14.04 -21.64 29.50
N GLN A 159 13.26 -21.96 30.53
CA GLN A 159 12.19 -21.09 31.03
C GLN A 159 12.73 -19.77 31.59
N ALA A 160 13.79 -19.80 32.39
CA ALA A 160 14.43 -18.58 32.89
C ALA A 160 14.97 -17.70 31.75
N ALA A 161 15.62 -18.31 30.74
CA ALA A 161 16.06 -17.61 29.55
C ALA A 161 14.88 -17.02 28.74
N ALA A 162 13.77 -17.75 28.65
CA ALA A 162 12.55 -17.27 27.99
C ALA A 162 11.93 -16.07 28.71
N GLN A 163 11.89 -16.08 30.05
CA GLN A 163 11.41 -14.94 30.84
C GLN A 163 12.29 -13.70 30.64
N GLN A 164 13.62 -13.84 30.67
CA GLN A 164 14.54 -12.74 30.39
C GLN A 164 14.36 -12.20 28.96
N LEU A 165 14.17 -13.09 27.97
CA LEU A 165 13.90 -12.69 26.60
C LEU A 165 12.56 -11.96 26.48
N GLN A 166 11.52 -12.43 27.17
CA GLN A 166 10.20 -11.80 27.19
C GLN A 166 10.27 -10.38 27.76
N ALA A 167 11.03 -10.15 28.84
CA ALA A 167 11.26 -8.83 29.38
C ALA A 167 11.96 -7.90 28.35
N LYS A 168 12.99 -8.41 27.66
CA LYS A 168 13.69 -7.64 26.61
C LYS A 168 12.78 -7.33 25.42
N LEU A 169 11.92 -8.27 25.01
CA LEU A 169 10.92 -8.06 23.97
C LEU A 169 9.86 -7.04 24.38
N ALA A 170 9.45 -7.02 25.66
CA ALA A 170 8.53 -6.02 26.17
C ALA A 170 9.15 -4.60 26.11
N THR A 171 10.41 -4.46 26.50
CA THR A 171 11.16 -3.18 26.37
C THR A 171 11.30 -2.77 24.90
N ALA A 172 11.72 -3.69 24.03
CA ALA A 172 11.84 -3.41 22.60
C ALA A 172 10.50 -3.03 21.97
N LYS A 173 9.40 -3.67 22.39
CA LYS A 173 8.05 -3.31 21.95
C LYS A 173 7.65 -1.90 22.39
N LYS A 174 7.99 -1.49 23.61
CA LYS A 174 7.76 -0.12 24.09
C LYS A 174 8.54 0.90 23.26
N GLN A 175 9.80 0.61 22.93
CA GLN A 175 10.64 1.46 22.10
C GLN A 175 10.12 1.57 20.66
N ALA A 176 9.60 0.47 20.12
CA ALA A 176 9.09 0.38 18.77
C ALA A 176 7.67 0.96 18.56
N LYS A 177 7.00 1.45 19.60
CA LYS A 177 5.54 1.68 19.60
C LYS A 177 5.02 2.49 18.40
N ASP A 178 5.77 3.51 17.96
CA ASP A 178 5.36 4.44 16.89
C ASP A 178 5.63 3.87 15.49
N GLU A 179 6.35 2.75 15.41
CA GLU A 179 6.67 2.01 14.19
C GLU A 179 5.79 0.77 14.01
N LEU A 180 5.01 0.38 15.02
CA LEU A 180 4.12 -0.78 14.93
C LEU A 180 2.88 -0.44 14.11
N LEU A 181 2.56 -1.29 13.13
CA LEU A 181 1.31 -1.19 12.39
C LEU A 181 0.13 -1.55 13.33
N PRO A 182 -1.02 -0.88 13.18
CA PRO A 182 -2.21 -1.23 13.94
C PRO A 182 -2.66 -2.67 13.63
N THR A 183 -3.26 -3.35 14.59
CA THR A 183 -3.74 -4.74 14.39
C THR A 183 -5.05 -4.79 13.61
N ASN A 184 -5.83 -3.73 13.69
CA ASN A 184 -7.11 -3.55 13.02
C ASN A 184 -7.11 -2.23 12.26
N VAL A 185 -7.66 -2.25 11.05
CA VAL A 185 -7.73 -1.10 10.15
C VAL A 185 -9.08 -1.11 9.45
N LYS A 186 -9.55 0.08 9.09
CA LYS A 186 -10.74 0.22 8.25
C LYS A 186 -10.34 0.05 6.79
N ASP A 187 -11.31 -0.25 5.96
CA ASP A 187 -11.12 -0.27 4.53
C ASP A 187 -10.81 1.13 4.00
N GLY A 188 -9.97 1.18 2.97
CA GLY A 188 -9.51 2.40 2.33
C GLY A 188 -8.01 2.63 2.44
N VAL A 189 -7.61 3.80 1.96
CA VAL A 189 -6.22 4.27 2.00
C VAL A 189 -6.00 5.08 3.27
N GLN A 190 -5.07 4.64 4.12
CA GLN A 190 -4.79 5.31 5.38
C GLN A 190 -3.31 5.21 5.78
N ASN A 191 -2.84 6.21 6.53
CA ASN A 191 -1.54 6.13 7.19
C ASN A 191 -1.65 5.11 8.33
N LEU A 192 -0.80 4.09 8.30
CA LEU A 192 -0.69 3.09 9.35
C LEU A 192 0.25 3.55 10.46
N THR A 193 1.36 4.19 10.08
CA THR A 193 2.30 4.85 10.99
C THR A 193 2.76 6.16 10.38
N SER A 194 3.13 7.11 11.23
CA SER A 194 3.70 8.38 10.81
C SER A 194 4.73 8.84 11.83
N THR A 195 5.99 8.89 11.42
CA THR A 195 7.11 9.40 12.23
C THR A 195 7.77 10.57 11.49
N LYS A 196 8.71 11.25 12.14
CA LYS A 196 9.51 12.31 11.50
C LYS A 196 10.35 11.80 10.32
N ASP A 197 10.62 10.49 10.25
CA ASP A 197 11.53 9.88 9.29
C ASP A 197 10.78 9.24 8.11
N ALA A 198 9.61 8.64 8.37
CA ALA A 198 8.80 8.03 7.33
C ALA A 198 7.33 7.91 7.75
N THR A 199 6.45 7.86 6.75
CA THR A 199 5.05 7.45 6.89
C THR A 199 4.85 6.15 6.12
N VAL A 200 4.27 5.14 6.76
CA VAL A 200 3.79 3.93 6.08
C VAL A 200 2.30 4.10 5.86
N ARG A 201 1.90 4.24 4.59
CA ARG A 201 0.52 4.30 4.16
C ARG A 201 0.15 2.99 3.48
N ALA A 202 -1.06 2.51 3.65
CA ALA A 202 -1.54 1.32 2.97
C ALA A 202 -2.93 1.53 2.41
N ASN A 203 -3.28 0.72 1.41
CA ASN A 203 -4.66 0.46 1.07
C ASN A 203 -5.03 -0.93 1.58
N VAL A 204 -6.09 -1.01 2.40
CA VAL A 204 -6.67 -2.27 2.86
C VAL A 204 -8.12 -2.32 2.41
N GLN A 205 -8.56 -3.45 1.87
CA GLN A 205 -9.96 -3.70 1.48
C GLN A 205 -10.35 -5.10 1.92
N ASP A 206 -11.43 -5.25 2.67
CA ASP A 206 -11.93 -6.55 3.15
C ASP A 206 -10.86 -7.37 3.88
N GLY A 207 -9.99 -6.69 4.64
CA GLY A 207 -8.86 -7.32 5.33
C GLY A 207 -7.69 -7.75 4.42
N HIS A 208 -7.77 -7.49 3.12
CA HIS A 208 -6.69 -7.68 2.15
C HIS A 208 -5.80 -6.43 2.07
N LEU A 209 -4.50 -6.61 2.24
CA LEU A 209 -3.53 -5.55 1.99
C LEU A 209 -3.33 -5.44 0.47
N MET A 210 -3.82 -4.36 -0.12
CA MET A 210 -3.78 -4.16 -1.57
C MET A 210 -2.48 -3.49 -2.04
N GLY A 211 -1.89 -2.66 -1.20
CA GLY A 211 -0.64 -1.97 -1.50
C GLY A 211 -0.10 -1.21 -0.31
N ILE A 212 1.20 -0.92 -0.33
CA ILE A 212 1.89 -0.07 0.66
C ILE A 212 2.58 1.09 -0.06
N ALA A 213 2.56 2.28 0.54
CA ALA A 213 3.41 3.39 0.19
C ALA A 213 4.29 3.76 1.39
N MET A 214 5.60 3.71 1.19
CA MET A 214 6.56 4.30 2.11
C MET A 214 6.85 5.74 1.65
N ILE A 215 6.53 6.71 2.50
CA ILE A 215 6.64 8.14 2.19
C ILE A 215 7.72 8.73 3.09
N VAL A 216 8.75 9.33 2.49
CA VAL A 216 9.97 9.74 3.18
C VAL A 216 10.24 11.21 2.86
N PRO A 217 10.35 12.10 3.86
CA PRO A 217 10.72 13.48 3.60
C PRO A 217 12.13 13.54 2.98
N THR A 218 12.29 14.31 1.89
CA THR A 218 13.57 14.44 1.17
C THR A 218 14.69 14.98 2.07
N LYS A 219 14.34 15.81 3.07
CA LYS A 219 15.28 16.27 4.11
C LYS A 219 15.90 15.12 4.91
N GLN A 220 15.16 14.05 5.19
CA GLN A 220 15.66 12.91 5.96
C GLN A 220 16.68 12.10 5.17
N MET A 221 16.51 12.03 3.85
CA MET A 221 17.45 11.38 2.94
C MET A 221 18.81 12.07 2.87
N LYS A 222 18.94 13.30 3.38
CA LYS A 222 20.21 14.04 3.47
C LYS A 222 21.01 13.74 4.75
N THR A 223 20.42 13.03 5.72
CA THR A 223 21.07 12.74 7.01
C THR A 223 21.39 11.24 7.13
N LYS A 224 22.50 10.90 7.80
CA LYS A 224 22.87 9.48 8.05
C LYS A 224 21.77 8.75 8.84
N SER A 225 21.18 9.42 9.83
CA SER A 225 20.10 8.82 10.63
C SER A 225 18.85 8.57 9.80
N GLY A 226 18.40 9.55 9.00
CA GLY A 226 17.23 9.40 8.16
C GLY A 226 17.42 8.34 7.07
N GLN A 227 18.61 8.27 6.46
CA GLN A 227 18.97 7.19 5.52
C GLN A 227 18.94 5.80 6.19
N LYS A 228 19.41 5.70 7.44
CA LYS A 228 19.33 4.45 8.21
C LYS A 228 17.88 4.09 8.52
N SER A 229 17.06 5.02 9.01
CA SER A 229 15.63 4.80 9.27
C SER A 229 14.90 4.37 7.99
N PHE A 230 15.21 5.02 6.87
CA PHE A 230 14.73 4.64 5.54
C PHE A 230 15.10 3.20 5.19
N GLY A 231 16.40 2.87 5.20
CA GLY A 231 16.89 1.55 4.82
C GLY A 231 16.34 0.43 5.69
N THR A 232 16.25 0.66 7.01
CA THR A 232 15.65 -0.29 7.95
C THR A 232 14.17 -0.51 7.66
N THR A 233 13.38 0.57 7.58
CA THR A 233 11.93 0.46 7.34
C THR A 233 11.65 -0.22 6.00
N PHE A 234 12.37 0.18 4.95
CA PHE A 234 12.25 -0.43 3.63
C PHE A 234 12.62 -1.91 3.64
N ALA A 235 13.70 -2.29 4.34
CA ALA A 235 14.10 -3.68 4.49
C ALA A 235 13.06 -4.51 5.24
N LEU A 236 12.52 -3.99 6.33
CA LEU A 236 11.47 -4.66 7.11
C LEU A 236 10.19 -4.87 6.28
N LEU A 237 9.73 -3.84 5.56
CA LEU A 237 8.56 -3.95 4.67
C LEU A 237 8.82 -4.97 3.54
N GLY A 238 9.94 -4.82 2.82
CA GLY A 238 10.28 -5.69 1.70
C GLY A 238 10.47 -7.15 2.13
N SER A 239 11.17 -7.40 3.25
CA SER A 239 11.33 -8.76 3.79
C SER A 239 10.01 -9.36 4.28
N THR A 240 9.11 -8.56 4.87
CA THR A 240 7.78 -9.04 5.25
C THR A 240 6.96 -9.45 4.02
N LEU A 241 7.10 -8.71 2.91
CA LEU A 241 6.51 -9.05 1.60
C LEU A 241 7.27 -10.17 0.86
N LYS A 242 8.31 -10.76 1.46
CA LYS A 242 9.19 -11.77 0.85
C LYS A 242 9.94 -11.28 -0.40
N ALA A 243 10.06 -9.97 -0.59
CA ALA A 243 10.94 -9.38 -1.59
C ALA A 243 12.41 -9.49 -1.15
N ASN A 244 13.33 -9.12 -2.04
CA ASN A 244 14.75 -8.95 -1.72
C ASN A 244 15.11 -7.45 -1.62
N PRO A 245 15.12 -6.86 -0.40
CA PRO A 245 15.28 -5.42 -0.25
C PRO A 245 16.64 -4.91 -0.72
N LYS A 246 17.71 -5.69 -0.52
CA LYS A 246 19.07 -5.33 -0.97
C LYS A 246 19.13 -5.22 -2.48
N TYR A 247 18.52 -6.18 -3.19
CA TYR A 247 18.39 -6.12 -4.64
C TYR A 247 17.62 -4.87 -5.08
N VAL A 248 16.46 -4.60 -4.46
CA VAL A 248 15.62 -3.46 -4.85
C VAL A 248 16.31 -2.12 -4.59
N ILE A 249 16.98 -1.94 -3.44
CA ILE A 249 17.78 -0.73 -3.16
C ILE A 249 18.86 -0.52 -4.23
N LYS A 250 19.61 -1.58 -4.57
CA LYS A 250 20.64 -1.51 -5.62
C LYS A 250 20.06 -1.12 -6.98
N GLN A 251 18.84 -1.58 -7.30
CA GLN A 251 18.15 -1.18 -8.53
C GLN A 251 17.69 0.27 -8.48
N PHE A 252 17.21 0.77 -7.33
CA PHE A 252 16.89 2.18 -7.17
C PHE A 252 18.10 3.09 -7.39
N GLU A 253 19.26 2.73 -6.83
CA GLU A 253 20.50 3.48 -7.05
C GLU A 253 20.90 3.55 -8.52
N LYS A 254 20.73 2.45 -9.27
CA LYS A 254 20.96 2.44 -10.71
C LYS A 254 19.98 3.36 -11.45
N VAL A 255 18.69 3.27 -11.15
CA VAL A 255 17.67 4.14 -11.78
C VAL A 255 17.96 5.61 -11.51
N LEU A 256 18.40 5.96 -10.29
CA LEU A 256 18.77 7.34 -9.96
C LEU A 256 20.05 7.81 -10.68
N LYS A 257 21.04 6.94 -10.87
CA LYS A 257 22.25 7.24 -11.66
C LYS A 257 21.90 7.44 -13.13
N ASP A 258 21.13 6.52 -13.72
CA ASP A 258 20.70 6.58 -15.12
C ASP A 258 19.87 7.84 -15.42
N ALA A 259 18.99 8.24 -14.49
CA ALA A 259 18.19 9.45 -14.62
C ALA A 259 19.02 10.74 -14.56
N LYS A 260 20.14 10.76 -13.82
CA LYS A 260 21.09 11.88 -13.83
C LYS A 260 21.87 11.94 -15.15
N SER A 261 22.18 10.78 -15.74
CA SER A 261 22.91 10.68 -17.01
C SER A 261 22.05 11.00 -18.23
N ASN A 262 20.72 10.82 -18.15
CA ASN A 262 19.76 11.12 -19.21
C ASN A 262 18.62 12.01 -18.67
N SER A 263 18.91 13.30 -18.48
CA SER A 263 18.09 14.27 -17.72
C SER A 263 16.67 14.53 -18.25
N SER A 264 16.30 14.00 -19.43
CA SER A 264 14.99 14.17 -20.06
C SER A 264 13.98 13.06 -19.75
N SER A 265 14.38 11.96 -19.10
CA SER A 265 13.48 10.83 -18.85
C SER A 265 12.71 10.96 -17.52
N THR A 266 11.40 11.20 -17.62
CA THR A 266 10.47 11.19 -16.47
C THR A 266 9.97 9.79 -16.10
N LYS A 267 10.49 8.73 -16.75
CA LYS A 267 10.03 7.35 -16.57
C LYS A 267 10.76 6.69 -15.39
N THR A 268 10.14 6.68 -14.21
CA THR A 268 10.58 5.82 -13.09
C THR A 268 10.32 4.35 -13.44
N LYS A 269 11.39 3.58 -13.69
CA LYS A 269 11.29 2.15 -14.01
C LYS A 269 10.71 1.38 -12.81
N THR A 270 9.72 0.52 -13.08
CA THR A 270 9.20 -0.43 -12.09
C THR A 270 10.24 -1.48 -11.79
N ILE A 271 10.63 -1.63 -10.53
CA ILE A 271 11.52 -2.71 -10.07
C ILE A 271 10.67 -3.87 -9.59
N HIS A 272 11.07 -5.10 -9.91
CA HIS A 272 10.34 -6.31 -9.52
C HIS A 272 11.17 -7.17 -8.59
N SER A 273 10.56 -7.73 -7.54
CA SER A 273 11.20 -8.74 -6.69
C SER A 273 10.14 -9.69 -6.12
N HIS A 274 10.26 -10.99 -6.41
CA HIS A 274 9.35 -12.04 -5.93
C HIS A 274 7.84 -11.72 -6.15
N GLY A 275 7.51 -11.21 -7.34
CA GLY A 275 6.14 -10.84 -7.69
C GLY A 275 5.60 -9.62 -6.95
N ILE A 276 6.49 -8.77 -6.43
CA ILE A 276 6.18 -7.44 -5.87
C ILE A 276 6.77 -6.38 -6.81
N ARG A 277 5.94 -5.39 -7.16
CA ARG A 277 6.30 -4.21 -7.93
C ARG A 277 6.68 -3.08 -7.01
N PHE A 278 7.79 -2.42 -7.32
CA PHE A 278 8.30 -1.26 -6.63
C PHE A 278 8.35 -0.08 -7.60
N ASN A 279 7.52 0.93 -7.34
CA ASN A 279 7.44 2.14 -8.14
C ASN A 279 7.83 3.34 -7.28
N THR A 280 8.61 4.26 -7.82
CA THR A 280 8.97 5.50 -7.14
C THR A 280 8.14 6.66 -7.66
N GLY A 281 7.80 7.57 -6.76
CA GLY A 281 7.30 8.90 -7.07
C GLY A 281 8.13 9.93 -6.32
N PHE A 282 8.33 11.09 -6.93
CA PHE A 282 9.10 12.18 -6.32
C PHE A 282 8.24 13.44 -6.30
N SER A 283 8.35 14.19 -5.21
CA SER A 283 7.88 15.57 -5.08
C SER A 283 9.03 16.42 -4.55
N THR A 284 8.82 17.72 -4.41
CA THR A 284 9.79 18.65 -3.79
C THR A 284 10.24 18.17 -2.41
N ASP A 285 9.28 17.69 -1.61
CA ASP A 285 9.51 17.45 -0.18
C ASP A 285 9.48 15.98 0.22
N HIS A 286 9.01 15.09 -0.67
CA HIS A 286 8.84 13.66 -0.35
C HIS A 286 9.25 12.74 -1.49
N LEU A 287 9.92 11.66 -1.11
CA LEU A 287 10.08 10.43 -1.88
C LEU A 287 8.92 9.48 -1.53
N TYR A 288 8.29 8.91 -2.55
CA TYR A 288 7.26 7.89 -2.42
C TYR A 288 7.78 6.58 -2.99
N ILE A 289 7.62 5.48 -2.26
CA ILE A 289 7.90 4.14 -2.74
C ILE A 289 6.64 3.31 -2.59
N TYR A 290 6.04 2.95 -3.72
CA TYR A 290 4.86 2.10 -3.79
C TYR A 290 5.27 0.65 -3.94
N MET A 291 4.67 -0.21 -3.13
CA MET A 291 4.81 -1.67 -3.16
C MET A 291 3.43 -2.25 -3.48
N THR A 292 3.29 -2.89 -4.64
CA THR A 292 2.03 -3.52 -5.09
C THR A 292 2.32 -4.89 -5.73
N LYS A 293 1.28 -5.64 -6.08
CA LYS A 293 1.43 -6.74 -7.04
C LYS A 293 1.59 -6.23 -8.46
#